data_AF-A0A0N4VUY1-F1
#
_entry.id   AF-A0A0N4VUY1-F1
#
_cell.length_a   1.000
_cell.length_b   1.000
_cell.length_c   1.000
_cell.angle_alpha   90.00
_cell.angle_beta   90.00
_cell.angle_gamma   90.00
#
_symmetry.space_group_name_H-M   'P 1'
#
loop_
_entity.id
_entity.type
_entity.pdbx_description
1 polymer ?
#
loop_
_entity_poly.entity_id
_entity_poly.type
_entity_poly.pdbx_seq_one_letter_code
_entity_poly.pdbx_strand_id
1 'polypeptide(L)'
;LVSHQRIREMPIDQQVKAQLFKARVVATDDIARLVPSISRNELFEYLQQCAHLVQGVWVFQSEFLYHDLTAAHSITPGKLDEHRADMWRCARDLALCLLDAGRTVTRSLLTRCFQINSRDAEEILSSFAVPGNRSWKLRITPDPLFLESKLYTYRSFAKPMVDVHTLRQSRAMSDGGMRR
;
A
#
# COMPACT_ATOMS: atom_id res chain seq x y z
N LEU A 1 -17.40 -4.48 12.21
CA LEU A 1 -16.17 -3.67 12.48
C LEU A 1 -15.85 -3.77 13.96
N VAL A 2 -14.58 -4.02 14.32
CA VAL A 2 -14.14 -4.08 15.72
C VAL A 2 -14.16 -2.67 16.35
N SER A 3 -14.68 -2.53 17.57
CA SER A 3 -14.72 -1.24 18.28
C SER A 3 -13.32 -0.82 18.74
N HIS A 4 -13.09 0.48 18.96
CA HIS A 4 -11.79 0.95 19.48
C HIS A 4 -11.47 0.36 20.86
N GLN A 5 -12.49 0.15 21.69
CA GLN A 5 -12.34 -0.48 23.00
C GLN A 5 -11.80 -1.91 22.87
N ARG A 6 -12.40 -2.72 21.98
CA ARG A 6 -11.95 -4.10 21.77
C ARG A 6 -10.55 -4.19 21.16
N ILE A 7 -10.12 -3.20 20.38
CA ILE A 7 -8.73 -3.15 19.89
C ILE A 7 -7.75 -2.93 21.05
N ARG A 8 -8.07 -2.08 22.03
CA ARG A 8 -7.18 -1.81 23.18
C ARG A 8 -6.95 -3.02 24.08
N GLU A 9 -7.82 -4.02 24.01
CA GLU A 9 -7.73 -5.27 24.76
C GLU A 9 -6.89 -6.34 24.05
N MET A 10 -6.48 -6.10 22.78
CA MET A 10 -5.65 -7.04 22.01
C MET A 10 -4.17 -6.94 22.39
N PRO A 11 -3.34 -7.96 22.11
CA PRO A 11 -1.88 -7.84 22.11
C PRO A 11 -1.41 -6.66 21.26
N ILE A 12 -0.34 -5.97 21.69
CA ILE A 12 0.11 -4.69 21.10
C ILE A 12 0.35 -4.78 19.59
N ASP A 13 1.00 -5.84 19.13
CA ASP A 13 1.26 -6.13 17.72
C ASP A 13 -0.05 -6.20 16.91
N GLN A 14 -1.08 -6.83 17.50
CA GLN A 14 -2.41 -6.92 16.90
C GLN A 14 -3.15 -5.58 16.96
N GLN A 15 -2.90 -4.74 17.97
CA GLN A 15 -3.51 -3.41 18.04
C GLN A 15 -3.10 -2.55 16.84
N VAL A 16 -1.79 -2.49 16.54
CA VAL A 16 -1.26 -1.71 15.42
C VAL A 16 -1.91 -2.17 14.11
N LYS A 17 -1.90 -3.47 13.85
CA LYS A 17 -2.52 -4.06 12.65
C LYS A 17 -4.02 -3.79 12.57
N ALA A 18 -4.76 -3.90 13.68
CA ALA A 18 -6.20 -3.69 13.72
C ALA A 18 -6.59 -2.21 13.52
N GLN A 19 -5.85 -1.27 14.12
CA GLN A 19 -6.07 0.17 13.88
C GLN A 19 -5.83 0.51 12.42
N LEU A 20 -4.75 -0.02 11.84
CA LEU A 20 -4.40 0.23 10.45
C LEU A 20 -5.37 -0.44 9.47
N PHE A 21 -5.83 -1.66 9.75
CA PHE A 21 -6.88 -2.32 8.98
C PHE A 21 -8.14 -1.45 8.94
N LYS A 22 -8.52 -0.85 10.09
CA LYS A 22 -9.71 0.02 10.18
C LYS A 22 -9.53 1.34 9.44
N ALA A 23 -8.37 2.00 9.58
CA ALA A 23 -8.10 3.30 8.98
C ALA A 23 -7.74 3.24 7.48
N ARG A 24 -7.16 2.12 7.04
CA ARG A 24 -6.53 1.87 5.73
C ARG A 24 -5.30 2.73 5.42
N VAL A 25 -5.34 4.00 5.80
CA VAL A 25 -4.26 4.98 5.68
C VAL A 25 -4.20 5.76 6.99
N VAL A 26 -3.01 5.97 7.55
CA VAL A 26 -2.83 6.70 8.82
C VAL A 26 -1.50 7.44 8.87
N ALA A 27 -1.47 8.62 9.50
CA ALA A 27 -0.22 9.28 9.84
C ALA A 27 0.46 8.58 11.03
N THR A 28 1.80 8.69 11.12
CA THR A 28 2.56 8.08 12.20
C THR A 28 2.10 8.56 13.58
N ASP A 29 1.85 9.86 13.73
CA ASP A 29 1.45 10.44 15.02
C ASP A 29 0.02 10.07 15.40
N ASP A 30 -0.87 9.87 14.42
CA ASP A 30 -2.24 9.41 14.65
C ASP A 30 -2.26 8.01 15.25
N ILE A 31 -1.50 7.07 14.68
CA ILE A 31 -1.44 5.71 15.20
C ILE A 31 -0.67 5.62 16.52
N ALA A 32 0.37 6.44 16.72
CA ALA A 32 1.06 6.54 18.00
C ALA A 32 0.13 6.99 19.13
N ARG A 33 -0.81 7.90 18.85
CA ARG A 33 -1.86 8.29 19.82
C ARG A 33 -2.84 7.15 20.13
N LEU A 34 -3.08 6.25 19.18
CA LEU A 34 -3.99 5.12 19.35
C LEU A 34 -3.35 3.95 20.11
N VAL A 35 -2.02 3.83 20.06
CA VAL A 35 -1.23 2.77 20.72
C VAL A 35 -0.08 3.41 21.52
N PRO A 36 -0.37 4.13 22.62
CA PRO A 36 0.63 4.94 23.33
C PRO A 36 1.60 4.14 24.19
N SER A 37 1.41 2.82 24.31
CA SER A 37 2.19 1.94 25.20
C SER A 37 3.52 1.46 24.62
N ILE A 38 3.90 1.90 23.41
CA ILE A 38 5.15 1.51 22.75
C ILE A 38 5.96 2.71 22.29
N SER A 39 7.27 2.50 22.15
CA SER A 39 8.16 3.48 21.57
C SER A 39 7.87 3.69 20.07
N ARG A 40 8.31 4.84 19.54
CA ARG A 40 8.20 5.12 18.10
C ARG A 40 8.95 4.07 17.26
N ASN A 41 10.06 3.53 17.74
CA ASN A 41 10.81 2.51 17.00
C ASN A 41 10.06 1.18 16.91
N GLU A 42 9.52 0.69 18.03
CA GLU A 42 8.69 -0.53 18.06
C GLU A 42 7.44 -0.37 17.19
N LEU A 43 6.79 0.80 17.24
CA LEU A 43 5.64 1.10 16.38
C LEU A 43 5.99 0.95 14.90
N PHE A 44 7.18 1.40 14.48
CA PHE A 44 7.63 1.24 13.10
C PHE A 44 7.86 -0.22 12.74
N GLU A 45 8.45 -1.01 13.63
CA GLU A 45 8.68 -2.44 13.38
C GLU A 45 7.36 -3.18 13.14
N TYR A 46 6.33 -2.90 13.95
CA TYR A 46 5.00 -3.47 13.74
C TYR A 46 4.31 -2.95 12.47
N LEU A 47 4.46 -1.66 12.17
CA LEU A 47 3.91 -1.07 10.95
C LEU A 47 4.54 -1.70 9.70
N GLN A 48 5.85 -1.92 9.66
CA GLN A 48 6.54 -2.53 8.52
C GLN A 48 6.07 -3.95 8.21
N GLN A 49 5.53 -4.67 9.20
CA GLN A 49 4.98 -6.02 9.01
C GLN A 49 3.59 -6.02 8.35
N CYS A 50 2.89 -4.88 8.31
CA CYS A 50 1.51 -4.83 7.81
C CYS A 50 1.15 -3.62 6.95
N ALA A 51 2.12 -2.75 6.67
CA ALA A 51 1.92 -1.49 5.98
C ALA A 51 3.05 -1.20 4.99
N HIS A 52 2.76 -0.30 4.06
CA HIS A 52 3.73 0.38 3.21
C HIS A 52 3.80 1.84 3.61
N LEU A 53 5.01 2.39 3.60
CA LEU A 53 5.22 3.82 3.83
C LEU A 53 5.23 4.56 2.49
N VAL A 54 4.19 5.36 2.25
CA VAL A 54 3.92 6.02 0.97
C VAL A 54 3.75 7.50 1.22
N GLN A 55 4.62 8.34 0.64
CA GLN A 55 4.64 9.79 0.87
C GLN A 55 4.49 10.17 2.36
N GLY A 56 5.20 9.46 3.24
CA GLY A 56 5.23 9.76 4.67
C GLY A 56 4.00 9.34 5.48
N VAL A 57 3.04 8.63 4.89
CA VAL A 57 1.92 8.01 5.60
C VAL A 57 1.95 6.49 5.46
N TRP A 58 1.35 5.80 6.42
CA TRP A 58 1.26 4.34 6.42
C TRP A 58 0.00 3.87 5.74
N VAL A 59 0.15 3.02 4.74
CA VAL A 59 -0.94 2.45 3.95
C VAL A 59 -0.95 0.93 4.19
N PHE A 60 -2.09 0.38 4.62
CA PHE A 60 -2.21 -1.05 4.92
C PHE A 60 -1.88 -1.93 3.70
N GLN A 61 -1.25 -3.09 3.89
CA GLN A 61 -0.84 -3.96 2.79
C GLN A 61 -2.03 -4.62 2.08
N SER A 62 -1.89 -4.83 0.77
CA SER A 62 -2.93 -5.39 -0.11
C SER A 62 -3.23 -6.86 0.20
N GLU A 63 -2.21 -7.64 0.62
CA GLU A 63 -2.33 -9.06 1.03
C GLU A 63 -3.39 -9.30 2.10
N PHE A 64 -3.56 -8.35 3.02
CA PHE A 64 -4.55 -8.45 4.09
C PHE A 64 -5.93 -7.89 3.70
N LEU A 65 -6.04 -7.20 2.56
CA LEU A 65 -7.30 -6.59 2.10
C LEU A 65 -8.07 -7.48 1.14
N TYR A 66 -7.36 -8.18 0.27
CA TYR A 66 -7.94 -8.94 -0.83
C TYR A 66 -7.50 -10.39 -0.72
N HIS A 67 -8.06 -11.10 0.26
CA HIS A 67 -7.82 -12.54 0.49
C HIS A 67 -9.12 -13.35 0.38
N ASP A 68 -10.26 -12.67 0.30
CA ASP A 68 -11.60 -13.24 0.36
C ASP A 68 -12.50 -12.71 -0.77
N LEU A 69 -11.92 -12.24 -1.88
CA LEU A 69 -12.70 -11.80 -3.04
C LEU A 69 -13.47 -12.99 -3.62
N THR A 70 -14.79 -12.88 -3.61
CA THR A 70 -15.66 -13.88 -4.20
C THR A 70 -15.59 -13.83 -5.73
N ALA A 71 -15.71 -15.00 -6.34
CA ALA A 71 -15.76 -15.15 -7.78
C ALA A 71 -16.94 -14.35 -8.36
N ALA A 72 -16.63 -13.45 -9.29
CA ALA A 72 -17.65 -12.70 -10.01
C ALA A 72 -18.59 -13.70 -10.70
N HIS A 73 -19.89 -13.57 -10.45
CA HIS A 73 -20.94 -14.41 -11.03
C HIS A 73 -20.94 -15.90 -10.62
N SER A 74 -20.24 -16.30 -9.55
CA SER A 74 -20.37 -17.66 -9.03
C SER A 74 -21.67 -17.85 -8.26
N ILE A 75 -22.42 -18.90 -8.61
CA ILE A 75 -23.59 -19.37 -7.85
C ILE A 75 -23.20 -20.20 -6.62
N THR A 76 -21.92 -20.51 -6.46
CA THR A 76 -21.40 -21.29 -5.33
C THR A 76 -21.03 -20.33 -4.20
N PRO A 77 -21.76 -20.36 -3.07
CA PRO A 77 -21.42 -19.52 -1.93
C PRO A 77 -19.99 -19.79 -1.45
N GLY A 78 -19.22 -18.73 -1.22
CA GLY A 78 -17.85 -18.83 -0.69
C GLY A 78 -16.77 -19.25 -1.69
N LYS A 79 -17.08 -19.39 -2.98
CA LYS A 79 -16.02 -19.62 -3.98
C LYS A 79 -15.16 -18.36 -4.11
N LEU A 80 -13.91 -18.48 -3.69
CA LEU A 80 -12.89 -17.43 -3.82
C LEU A 80 -12.33 -17.40 -5.24
N ASP A 81 -11.93 -16.21 -5.68
CA ASP A 81 -11.25 -15.97 -6.95
C ASP A 81 -9.86 -15.38 -6.66
N GLU A 82 -8.93 -16.29 -6.41
CA GLU A 82 -7.54 -15.94 -6.10
C GLU A 82 -6.88 -15.15 -7.23
N HIS A 83 -7.24 -15.42 -8.48
CA HIS A 83 -6.70 -14.67 -9.62
C HIS A 83 -7.17 -13.21 -9.59
N ARG A 84 -8.47 -12.99 -9.36
CA ARG A 84 -9.01 -11.64 -9.19
C ARG A 84 -8.40 -10.93 -7.99
N ALA A 85 -8.24 -11.63 -6.86
CA ALA A 85 -7.57 -11.11 -5.68
C ALA A 85 -6.13 -10.66 -5.99
N ASP A 86 -5.38 -11.49 -6.72
CA ASP A 86 -4.01 -11.17 -7.13
C ASP A 86 -3.94 -9.94 -8.03
N MET A 87 -4.81 -9.85 -9.04
CA MET A 87 -4.90 -8.68 -9.91
C MET A 87 -5.22 -7.40 -9.12
N TRP A 88 -6.14 -7.46 -8.15
CA TRP A 88 -6.49 -6.32 -7.31
C TRP A 88 -5.32 -5.88 -6.42
N ARG A 89 -4.57 -6.84 -5.85
CA ARG A 89 -3.34 -6.55 -5.10
C ARG A 89 -2.29 -5.87 -5.98
N CYS A 90 -1.98 -6.44 -7.15
CA CYS A 90 -1.01 -5.84 -8.08
C CYS A 90 -1.43 -4.44 -8.56
N ALA A 91 -2.71 -4.24 -8.87
CA ALA A 91 -3.22 -2.94 -9.31
C ALA A 91 -3.11 -1.88 -8.22
N ARG A 92 -3.44 -2.25 -6.97
CA ARG A 92 -3.30 -1.40 -5.80
C ARG A 92 -1.85 -1.02 -5.54
N ASP A 93 -0.96 -2.00 -5.58
CA ASP A 93 0.45 -1.79 -5.24
C ASP A 93 1.17 -0.99 -6.34
N LEU A 94 0.82 -1.18 -7.61
CA LEU A 94 1.29 -0.28 -8.68
C LEU A 94 0.84 1.16 -8.44
N ALA A 95 -0.43 1.37 -8.08
CA ALA A 95 -0.94 2.72 -7.82
C ALA A 95 -0.22 3.39 -6.65
N LEU A 96 0.03 2.66 -5.56
CA LEU A 96 0.80 3.17 -4.42
C LEU A 96 2.24 3.49 -4.80
N CYS A 97 2.89 2.65 -5.59
CA CYS A 97 4.25 2.89 -6.09
C CYS A 97 4.32 4.17 -6.95
N LEU A 98 3.33 4.36 -7.83
CA LEU A 98 3.23 5.57 -8.65
C LEU A 98 3.00 6.83 -7.81
N LEU A 99 2.11 6.77 -6.82
CA LEU A 99 1.90 7.88 -5.90
C LEU A 99 3.17 8.19 -5.11
N ASP A 100 3.86 7.18 -4.58
CA ASP A 100 5.11 7.37 -3.84
C ASP A 100 6.19 8.06 -4.71
N ALA A 101 6.24 7.71 -6.00
CA ALA A 101 7.10 8.33 -7.00
C ALA A 101 6.60 9.71 -7.51
N GLY A 102 5.54 10.27 -6.93
CA GLY A 102 4.97 11.56 -7.33
C GLY A 102 4.28 11.54 -8.70
N ARG A 103 3.89 10.36 -9.20
CA ARG A 103 3.23 10.18 -10.49
C ARG A 103 1.71 10.20 -10.34
N THR A 104 1.04 10.60 -11.41
CA THR A 104 -0.42 10.66 -11.47
C THR A 104 -1.03 9.27 -11.61
N VAL A 105 -2.04 8.97 -10.79
CA VAL A 105 -2.82 7.73 -10.89
C VAL A 105 -4.25 8.05 -11.35
N THR A 106 -4.77 7.24 -12.26
CA THR A 106 -6.15 7.36 -12.78
C THR A 106 -6.83 5.99 -12.80
N ARG A 107 -8.17 5.97 -12.85
CA ARG A 107 -8.93 4.73 -13.10
C ARG A 107 -8.53 4.09 -14.43
N SER A 108 -8.41 4.90 -15.49
CA SER A 108 -8.06 4.43 -16.84
C SER A 108 -6.69 3.75 -16.92
N LEU A 109 -5.74 4.16 -16.09
CA LEU A 109 -4.45 3.48 -15.97
C LEU A 109 -4.65 2.05 -15.49
N LEU A 110 -5.40 1.84 -14.41
CA LEU A 110 -5.60 0.50 -13.84
C LEU A 110 -6.42 -0.39 -14.77
N THR A 111 -7.50 0.13 -15.36
CA THR A 111 -8.32 -0.66 -16.30
C THR A 111 -7.51 -1.12 -17.51
N ARG A 112 -6.56 -0.30 -17.99
CA ARG A 112 -5.70 -0.66 -19.13
C ARG A 112 -4.59 -1.63 -18.75
N CYS A 113 -3.95 -1.45 -17.59
CA CYS A 113 -2.83 -2.29 -17.16
C CYS A 113 -3.26 -3.67 -16.67
N PHE A 114 -4.43 -3.77 -16.02
CA PHE A 114 -4.87 -4.99 -15.34
C PHE A 114 -6.16 -5.58 -15.93
N GLN A 115 -6.71 -4.98 -16.99
CA GLN A 115 -7.95 -5.42 -17.65
C GLN A 115 -9.15 -5.52 -16.69
N ILE A 116 -9.11 -4.79 -15.57
CA ILE A 116 -10.22 -4.69 -14.63
C ILE A 116 -11.26 -3.67 -15.12
N ASN A 117 -12.51 -3.83 -14.69
CA ASN A 117 -13.57 -2.88 -15.02
C ASN A 117 -13.40 -1.57 -14.22
N SER A 118 -14.10 -0.50 -14.63
CA SER A 118 -13.96 0.82 -14.00
C SER A 118 -14.47 0.87 -12.55
N ARG A 119 -15.41 0.00 -12.17
CA ARG A 119 -15.94 -0.07 -10.80
C ARG A 119 -14.90 -0.69 -9.87
N ASP A 120 -14.30 -1.80 -10.27
CA ASP A 120 -13.20 -2.46 -9.55
C ASP A 120 -12.01 -1.48 -9.39
N ALA A 121 -11.64 -0.76 -10.46
CA ALA A 121 -10.58 0.25 -10.39
C ALA A 121 -10.89 1.37 -9.38
N GLU A 122 -12.14 1.83 -9.32
CA GLU A 122 -12.57 2.84 -8.35
C GLU A 122 -12.56 2.32 -6.91
N GLU A 123 -13.00 1.08 -6.70
CA GLU A 123 -13.01 0.43 -5.39
C GLU A 123 -11.59 0.22 -4.85
N ILE A 124 -10.67 -0.23 -5.71
CA ILE A 124 -9.24 -0.36 -5.38
C ILE A 124 -8.67 0.99 -4.95
N LEU A 125 -8.86 2.04 -5.76
CA LEU A 125 -8.32 3.37 -5.47
C LEU A 125 -8.94 3.99 -4.20
N SER A 126 -10.23 3.81 -4.00
CA SER A 126 -10.95 4.31 -2.81
C SER A 126 -10.48 3.69 -1.50
N SER A 127 -9.75 2.57 -1.55
CA SER A 127 -9.17 1.96 -0.36
C SER A 127 -8.06 2.79 0.29
N PHE A 128 -7.41 3.70 -0.45
CA PHE A 128 -6.31 4.53 0.08
C PHE A 128 -6.28 5.99 -0.42
N ALA A 129 -7.03 6.30 -1.48
CA ALA A 129 -6.99 7.59 -2.16
C ALA A 129 -8.40 8.22 -2.25
N VAL A 130 -8.41 9.49 -2.63
CA VAL A 130 -9.62 10.25 -2.96
C VAL A 130 -9.50 10.80 -4.39
N PRO A 131 -10.62 10.95 -5.12
CA PRO A 131 -10.61 11.55 -6.44
C PRO A 131 -10.25 13.04 -6.34
N GLY A 132 -9.42 13.50 -7.28
CA GLY A 132 -9.09 14.90 -7.53
C GLY A 132 -9.48 15.31 -8.95
N ASN A 133 -8.87 16.38 -9.46
CA ASN A 133 -9.12 16.83 -10.84
C ASN A 133 -8.43 15.88 -11.84
N ARG A 134 -9.17 14.90 -12.35
CA ARG A 134 -8.72 13.88 -13.33
C ARG A 134 -7.66 12.89 -12.83
N SER A 135 -7.28 12.94 -11.56
CA SER A 135 -6.34 12.01 -10.93
C SER A 135 -6.81 11.60 -9.53
N TRP A 136 -6.10 10.67 -8.91
CA TRP A 136 -6.28 10.25 -7.52
C TRP A 136 -5.08 10.67 -6.69
N LYS A 137 -5.32 11.05 -5.44
CA LYS A 137 -4.29 11.41 -4.45
C LYS A 137 -4.54 10.69 -3.14
N LEU A 138 -3.50 10.48 -2.34
CA LEU A 138 -3.66 9.91 -1.00
C LEU A 138 -4.71 10.69 -0.21
N ARG A 139 -5.52 9.94 0.56
CA ARG A 139 -6.62 10.54 1.33
C ARG A 139 -6.14 11.36 2.53
N ILE A 140 -4.94 11.05 3.01
CA ILE A 140 -4.24 11.81 4.05
C ILE A 140 -3.13 12.58 3.37
N THR A 141 -3.03 13.87 3.69
CA THR A 141 -1.94 14.72 3.22
C THR A 141 -0.62 14.17 3.74
N PRO A 142 0.40 13.99 2.87
CA PRO A 142 1.75 13.65 3.28
C PRO A 142 2.24 14.51 4.45
N ASP A 143 2.92 13.90 5.41
CA ASP A 143 3.57 14.63 6.51
C ASP A 143 4.93 15.14 6.04
N PRO A 144 5.08 16.45 5.76
CA PRO A 144 6.31 17.00 5.19
C PRO A 144 7.50 16.87 6.14
N LEU A 145 7.29 16.97 7.46
CA LEU A 145 8.37 16.84 8.44
C LEU A 145 8.88 15.40 8.50
N PHE A 146 7.98 14.43 8.34
CA PHE A 146 8.37 13.04 8.30
C PHE A 146 9.05 12.64 6.98
N LEU A 147 8.67 13.24 5.85
CA LEU A 147 9.33 13.06 4.55
C LEU A 147 10.81 13.44 4.57
N GLU A 148 11.17 14.48 5.35
CA GLU A 148 12.56 14.93 5.51
C GLU A 148 13.39 14.06 6.46
N SER A 149 12.75 13.11 7.16
CA SER A 149 13.43 12.26 8.12
C SER A 149 14.30 11.19 7.45
N LYS A 150 15.42 10.84 8.09
CA LYS A 150 16.25 9.69 7.69
C LYS A 150 15.45 8.38 7.66
N LEU A 151 14.44 8.24 8.52
CA LEU A 151 13.59 7.05 8.59
C LEU A 151 12.78 6.83 7.32
N TYR A 152 12.25 7.90 6.72
CA TYR A 152 11.52 7.82 5.45
C TYR A 152 12.45 7.44 4.29
N THR A 153 13.64 8.05 4.24
CA THR A 153 14.61 7.85 3.15
C THR A 153 14.95 6.38 2.95
N TYR A 154 15.03 5.54 3.98
CA TYR A 154 15.38 4.12 3.81
C TYR A 154 14.18 3.18 3.64
N ARG A 155 12.95 3.66 3.84
CA ARG A 155 11.77 2.79 4.05
C ARG A 155 10.61 3.09 3.11
N SER A 156 10.77 4.02 2.16
CA SER A 156 9.75 4.34 1.15
C SER A 156 9.44 3.12 0.26
N PHE A 157 8.15 2.98 -0.06
CA PHE A 157 7.61 1.84 -0.78
C PHE A 157 8.17 1.67 -2.20
N ALA A 158 8.44 2.77 -2.91
CA ALA A 158 8.96 2.72 -4.28
C ALA A 158 10.42 2.24 -4.38
N LYS A 159 11.22 2.36 -3.31
CA LYS A 159 12.69 2.14 -3.40
C LYS A 159 13.13 0.73 -3.81
N PRO A 160 12.58 -0.37 -3.26
CA PRO A 160 12.96 -1.71 -3.68
C PRO A 160 12.73 -1.96 -5.19
N MET A 161 11.83 -1.21 -5.82
CA MET A 161 11.53 -1.33 -7.25
C MET A 161 12.53 -0.57 -8.15
N VAL A 162 13.12 0.53 -7.66
CA VAL A 162 14.14 1.29 -8.39
C VAL A 162 15.48 0.55 -8.39
N ASP A 163 15.86 -0.07 -7.27
CA ASP A 163 17.12 -0.81 -7.17
C ASP A 163 17.15 -2.05 -8.08
N VAL A 164 16.02 -2.72 -8.30
CA VAL A 164 15.92 -3.85 -9.25
C VAL A 164 16.12 -3.39 -10.71
N HIS A 165 15.64 -2.20 -11.08
CA HIS A 165 15.89 -1.64 -12.41
C HIS A 165 17.33 -1.16 -12.58
N THR A 166 17.92 -0.54 -11.55
CA THR A 166 19.33 -0.13 -11.54
C THR A 166 20.29 -1.34 -11.62
N LEU A 167 19.98 -2.43 -10.90
CA LEU A 167 20.72 -3.69 -10.95
C LEU A 167 20.56 -4.45 -12.28
N ARG A 168 19.41 -4.31 -12.96
CA ARG A 168 19.21 -4.87 -14.31
C ARG A 168 19.94 -4.08 -15.39
N GLN A 169 20.01 -2.75 -15.26
CA GLN A 169 20.75 -1.89 -16.18
C GLN A 169 22.28 -2.05 -16.02
N SER A 170 22.79 -2.22 -14.80
CA SER A 170 24.22 -2.50 -14.59
C SER A 170 24.65 -3.86 -15.15
N ARG A 171 23.79 -4.89 -15.08
CA ARG A 171 24.05 -6.20 -15.72
C ARG A 171 24.05 -6.13 -17.25
N ALA A 172 23.19 -5.31 -17.84
CA ALA A 172 23.11 -5.14 -19.30
C ALA A 172 24.30 -4.36 -19.89
N MET A 173 24.94 -3.48 -19.10
CA MET A 173 26.16 -2.76 -19.54
C MET A 173 27.43 -3.61 -19.41
N SER A 174 27.43 -4.64 -18.56
CA SER A 174 28.55 -5.58 -18.40
C SER A 174 28.65 -6.64 -19.51
N ASP A 175 27.51 -7.05 -20.10
CA ASP A 175 27.46 -8.08 -21.15
C ASP A 175 27.62 -7.54 -22.60
N GLY A 176 27.62 -6.22 -22.78
CA GLY A 176 27.79 -5.57 -24.09
C GLY A 176 29.25 -5.39 -24.54
N GLY A 177 30.22 -5.80 -23.73
CA GLY A 177 31.63 -5.44 -23.86
C GLY A 177 32.57 -6.55 -24.32
N MET A 178 32.18 -7.45 -25.22
CA MET A 178 33.17 -8.31 -25.90
C MET A 178 32.62 -8.92 -27.19
N ARG A 179 32.66 -8.17 -28.29
CA ARG A 179 32.76 -8.75 -29.64
C ARG A 179 33.79 -7.92 -30.42
N ARG A 180 35.02 -8.42 -30.42
CA ARG A 180 35.99 -8.17 -31.49
C ARG A 180 35.87 -9.31 -32.48
#